data_AF-A0A1Z9IYZ5-F1
#
_entry.id   AF-A0A1Z9IYZ5-F1
#
_cell.length_a   1.000
_cell.length_b   1.000
_cell.length_c   1.000
_cell.angle_alpha   90.00
_cell.angle_beta   90.00
_cell.angle_gamma   90.00
#
_symmetry.space_group_name_H-M   'P 1'
#
loop_
_entity.id
_entity.type
_entity.pdbx_description
1 polymer ?
#
loop_
_entity_poly.entity_id
_entity_poly.type
_entity_poly.pdbx_seq_one_letter_code
_entity_poly.pdbx_strand_id
1 'polypeptide(L)' 'LASPEVREALKDALDTYNLEHPSSSTRIARALLLTEPPDIDANEITDKGYLNQRAVLSRRAGMVEKLYSDDPEVLVIG' A
#
# COMPACT_ATOMS: atom_id res chain seq x y z
N LEU A 1 -8.43 -4.56 -9.40
CA LEU A 1 -8.18 -4.86 -7.97
C LEU A 1 -9.05 -5.98 -7.41
N ALA A 2 -10.18 -6.30 -8.06
CA ALA A 2 -11.09 -7.37 -7.64
C ALA A 2 -10.69 -8.78 -8.10
N SER A 3 -9.63 -8.93 -8.92
CA SER A 3 -9.12 -10.25 -9.32
C SER A 3 -8.50 -10.92 -8.09
N PRO A 4 -9.01 -12.09 -7.66
CA PRO A 4 -8.43 -12.85 -6.56
C PRO A 4 -6.97 -13.21 -6.82
N GLU A 5 -6.62 -13.51 -8.07
CA GLU A 5 -5.29 -13.94 -8.49
C GLU A 5 -4.23 -12.85 -8.24
N VAL A 6 -4.56 -11.59 -8.54
CA VAL A 6 -3.65 -10.46 -8.28
C VAL A 6 -3.47 -10.24 -6.77
N ARG A 7 -4.54 -10.40 -5.99
CA ARG A 7 -4.50 -10.23 -4.52
C ARG A 7 -3.64 -11.31 -3.87
N GLU A 8 -3.80 -12.56 -4.31
CA GLU A 8 -3.02 -13.71 -3.85
C GLU A 8 -1.55 -13.55 -4.22
N ALA A 9 -1.23 -13.25 -5.48
CA ALA A 9 0.15 -13.05 -5.93
C ALA A 9 0.88 -11.93 -5.15
N LEU A 10 0.18 -10.84 -4.82
CA LEU A 10 0.75 -9.77 -4.00
C LEU A 10 0.95 -10.18 -2.56
N LYS A 11 0.04 -10.96 -1.99
CA LYS A 11 0.19 -11.49 -0.64
C LYS A 11 1.41 -12.40 -0.56
N ASP A 12 1.55 -13.34 -1.48
CA ASP A 12 2.70 -14.25 -1.56
C ASP A 12 4.03 -13.51 -1.71
N ALA A 13 4.06 -12.48 -2.56
CA ALA A 13 5.24 -11.64 -2.74
C ALA A 13 5.61 -10.86 -1.47
N LEU A 14 4.64 -10.33 -0.74
CA LEU A 14 4.86 -9.60 0.51
C LEU A 14 5.24 -10.54 1.67
N ASP A 15 4.67 -11.75 1.72
CA ASP A 15 5.08 -12.80 2.66
C ASP A 15 6.55 -13.18 2.40
N THR A 16 6.94 -13.38 1.13
CA THR A 16 8.33 -13.66 0.74
C THR A 16 9.27 -12.51 1.14
N TYR A 17 8.86 -11.28 0.87
CA TYR A 17 9.63 -10.10 1.29
C TYR A 17 9.85 -10.06 2.81
N ASN A 18 8.80 -10.32 3.59
CA ASN A 18 8.87 -10.32 5.05
C ASN A 18 9.77 -11.44 5.59
N LEU A 19 9.85 -12.59 4.92
CA LEU A 19 10.79 -13.67 5.27
C LEU A 19 12.25 -13.25 5.08
N GLU A 20 12.54 -12.51 4.01
CA GLU A 20 13.88 -11.98 3.73
C GLU A 20 14.24 -10.77 4.63
N HIS A 21 13.23 -10.08 5.17
CA HIS A 21 13.37 -8.86 5.98
C HIS A 21 12.69 -9.01 7.36
N PRO A 22 13.21 -9.89 8.24
CA PRO A 22 12.52 -10.30 9.48
C PRO A 22 12.44 -9.21 10.56
N SER A 23 13.06 -8.04 10.35
CA SER A 23 12.97 -6.92 11.30
C SER A 23 11.54 -6.37 11.36
N SER A 24 11.05 -6.14 12.59
CA SER A 24 9.71 -5.58 12.80
C SER A 24 9.54 -4.18 12.20
N SER A 25 10.63 -3.41 12.05
CA SER A 25 10.61 -2.07 11.45
C SER A 25 10.46 -2.08 9.93
N THR A 26 10.74 -3.21 9.27
CA THR A 26 10.65 -3.38 7.81
C THR A 26 9.52 -4.29 7.38
N ARG A 27 8.87 -4.97 8.33
CA ARG A 27 7.76 -5.89 8.05
C ARG A 27 6.54 -5.14 7.51
N ILE A 28 6.03 -5.59 6.37
CA ILE A 28 4.79 -5.09 5.77
C ILE A 28 3.63 -5.95 6.29
N ALA A 29 2.81 -5.41 7.19
CA ALA A 29 1.70 -6.14 7.81
C ALA A 29 0.38 -6.06 7.03
N ARG A 30 0.18 -4.96 6.28
CA ARG A 30 -1.07 -4.66 5.59
C ARG A 30 -0.78 -3.94 4.29
N ALA A 31 -1.61 -4.19 3.27
CA ALA A 31 -1.56 -3.46 2.01
C ALA A 31 -2.99 -3.17 1.50
N LEU A 32 -3.16 -1.98 0.93
CA LEU A 32 -4.38 -1.59 0.22
C LEU A 32 -3.98 -1.19 -1.20
N LEU A 33 -4.56 -1.85 -2.19
CA LEU A 33 -4.31 -1.52 -3.58
C LEU A 33 -5.19 -0.33 -3.96
N LEU A 34 -4.61 0.66 -4.64
CA LEU A 34 -5.33 1.85 -5.09
C LEU A 34 -5.43 1.82 -6.62
N THR A 35 -6.58 2.22 -7.15
CA THR A 35 -6.81 2.31 -8.60
C THR A 35 -6.23 3.59 -9.20
N GLU A 36 -6.18 4.65 -8.39
CA GLU A 36 -5.65 5.94 -8.81
C GLU A 36 -4.15 6.03 -8.51
N PRO A 37 -3.31 6.29 -9.52
CA PRO A 37 -1.89 6.53 -9.31
C PRO A 37 -1.67 7.82 -8.49
N PRO A 38 -0.46 8.04 -7.96
CA PRO A 38 -0.08 9.34 -7.39
C PRO A 38 -0.30 10.48 -8.37
N ASP A 39 -0.90 11.57 -7.90
CA ASP A 39 -1.28 12.72 -8.71
C ASP A 39 -0.21 13.82 -8.65
N ILE A 40 0.32 14.21 -9.82
CA ILE A 40 1.34 15.27 -9.94
C ILE A 40 0.76 16.66 -9.67
N ASP A 41 -0.48 16.92 -10.08
CA ASP A 41 -1.16 18.20 -9.86
C ASP A 41 -1.52 18.38 -8.38
N ALA A 42 -1.77 17.27 -7.68
CA ALA A 42 -1.95 17.25 -6.23
C ALA A 42 -0.61 17.23 -5.43
N ASN A 43 0.53 17.33 -6.11
CA ASN A 43 1.86 17.30 -5.50
C ASN A 43 2.15 16.02 -4.70
N GLU A 44 1.53 14.89 -5.05
CA GLU A 44 1.82 13.57 -4.45
C GLU A 44 3.10 12.95 -5.02
N ILE A 45 3.47 13.31 -6.25
CA ILE A 45 4.65 12.80 -6.95
C ILE A 45 5.37 13.91 -7.71
N THR A 46 6.69 13.80 -7.84
CA THR A 46 7.50 14.71 -8.66
C THR A 46 7.67 14.19 -10.09
N ASP A 47 8.14 15.04 -11.01
CA ASP A 47 8.54 14.66 -12.37
C ASP A 47 9.69 13.65 -12.41
N LYS A 48 10.41 13.46 -11.29
CA LYS A 48 11.46 12.45 -11.10
C LYS A 48 10.97 11.17 -10.42
N GLY A 49 9.67 11.06 -10.12
CA GLY A 49 9.07 9.88 -9.51
C GLY A 49 9.20 9.78 -7.99
N TYR A 50 9.62 10.84 -7.30
CA TYR A 50 9.66 10.84 -5.83
C TYR A 50 8.26 11.11 -5.26
N LEU A 51 7.83 10.29 -4.30
CA LEU A 51 6.58 10.50 -3.58
C LEU A 51 6.74 11.52 -2.47
N ASN A 52 5.84 12.51 -2.45
CA ASN A 52 5.66 13.41 -1.34
C ASN A 52 4.74 12.77 -0.30
N GLN A 53 5.33 12.08 0.66
CA GLN A 53 4.59 11.35 1.70
C GLN A 53 3.56 12.22 2.43
N ARG A 54 3.90 13.49 2.71
CA ARG A 54 2.98 14.40 3.41
C ARG A 54 1.75 14.70 2.57
N ALA A 55 1.92 14.96 1.27
CA ALA A 55 0.79 15.20 0.36
C ALA A 55 -0.07 13.94 0.19
N VAL A 56 0.57 12.78 0.03
CA VAL A 56 -0.11 11.47 -0.07
C VAL A 56 -0.94 11.19 1.18
N LEU A 57 -0.34 11.28 2.36
CA LEU A 57 -1.04 11.02 3.62
C LEU A 57 -2.20 12.00 3.86
N SER A 58 -2.03 13.26 3.48
CA SER A 58 -3.08 14.28 3.63
C SER A 58 -4.24 14.05 2.67
N ARG A 59 -3.97 13.77 1.39
CA ARG A 59 -5.00 13.59 0.36
C ARG A 59 -5.71 12.25 0.49
N ARG A 60 -4.97 11.21 0.87
CA ARG A 60 -5.45 9.82 0.97
C ARG A 60 -5.76 9.39 2.39
N ALA A 61 -6.02 10.34 3.30
CA ALA A 61 -6.31 10.06 4.71
C ALA A 61 -7.39 8.97 4.90
N GLY A 62 -8.49 9.04 4.13
CA GLY A 62 -9.55 8.02 4.20
C GLY A 62 -9.10 6.62 3.74
N MET A 63 -8.13 6.52 2.82
CA MET A 63 -7.55 5.23 2.43
C MET A 63 -6.58 4.70 3.50
N VAL A 64 -5.90 5.59 4.22
CA VAL A 64 -5.07 5.22 5.37
C VAL A 64 -5.95 4.70 6.51
N GLU A 65 -7.06 5.39 6.80
CA GLU A 65 -8.06 4.90 7.75
C GLU A 65 -8.61 3.53 7.34
N LYS A 66 -8.95 3.36 6.06
CA LYS A 66 -9.37 2.06 5.49
C LYS A 66 -8.30 0.98 5.69
N LEU A 67 -7.04 1.27 5.40
CA LEU A 67 -5.91 0.35 5.59
C LEU A 67 -5.79 -0.15 7.05
N TYR A 68 -6.12 0.70 8.02
CA TYR A 68 -6.10 0.36 9.44
C TYR A 68 -7.41 -0.23 9.98
N SER A 69 -8.47 -0.30 9.16
CA SER A 69 -9.73 -0.95 9.51
C SER A 69 -9.71 -2.46 9.22
N ASP A 70 -10.86 -3.13 9.39
CA ASP A 70 -11.10 -4.53 9.01
C ASP A 70 -11.80 -4.66 7.64
N ASP A 71 -11.65 -3.65 6.78
CA ASP A 71 -12.26 -3.66 5.45
C ASP A 71 -11.74 -4.84 4.60
N PRO A 72 -12.63 -5.60 3.93
CA PRO A 72 -12.26 -6.80 3.18
C PRO A 72 -11.34 -6.54 1.99
N GLU A 73 -11.22 -5.29 1.53
CA GLU A 73 -10.28 -4.93 0.47
C GLU A 73 -8.82 -4.91 0.96
N VAL A 74 -8.58 -4.78 2.27
CA VAL A 74 -7.24 -4.77 2.87
C VAL A 74 -6.63 -6.17 2.82
N LEU A 75 -5.42 -6.26 2.29
CA LEU A 75 -4.61 -7.48 2.38
C LEU A 75 -3.91 -7.50 3.74
N VAL A 76 -4.19 -8.52 4.54
CA VAL A 76 -3.46 -8.80 5.78
C VAL A 76 -2.36 -9.83 5.50
N ILE A 77 -1.13 -9.47 5.83
CA ILE A 77 0.08 -10.24 5.51
C ILE A 77 0.57 -10.98 6.76
N GLY A 78 0.90 -12.27 6.59
CA GLY A 78 1.14 -13.26 7.65
C GLY A 78 2.43 -13.07 8.41
#